data_AF-A0A7C1C1Z1-F1
#
_entry.id   AF-A0A7C1C1Z1-F1
#
_cell.length_a   1.000
_cell.length_b   1.000
_cell.length_c   1.000
_cell.angle_alpha   90.00
_cell.angle_beta   90.00
_cell.angle_gamma   90.00
#
_symmetry.space_group_name_H-M   'P 1'
#
loop_
_entity.id
_entity.type
_entity.pdbx_description
1 polymer ?
#
loop_
_entity_poly.entity_id
_entity_poly.type
_entity_poly.pdbx_seq_one_letter_code
_entity_poly.pdbx_strand_id
1 'polypeptide(L)' 'MKTLYACKNCHMITDKPECPVCSTPTSKRWRGYVVIFDPVRSQIAQKMSITKPGEYALKVR' A
#
# COMPACT_ATOMS: atom_id res chain seq x y z
N MET A 1 -10.11 -7.26 -16.10
CA MET A 1 -9.64 -6.15 -15.25
C MET A 1 -9.25 -6.70 -13.89
N LYS A 2 -7.98 -6.55 -13.47
CA LYS A 2 -7.57 -6.92 -12.10
C LYS A 2 -8.16 -5.92 -11.11
N THR A 3 -8.83 -6.40 -10.06
CA THR A 3 -9.27 -5.55 -8.95
C THR A 3 -8.10 -5.34 -7.99
N LEU A 4 -7.74 -4.08 -7.76
CA LEU A 4 -6.72 -3.73 -6.79
C LEU A 4 -7.36 -3.45 -5.43
N TYR A 5 -6.75 -4.01 -4.39
CA TYR A 5 -7.13 -3.84 -3.00
C TYR A 5 -5.99 -3.15 -2.26
N ALA A 6 -6.32 -2.44 -1.19
CA ALA A 6 -5.33 -1.84 -0.31
C ALA A 6 -5.49 -2.35 1.11
N CYS A 7 -4.37 -2.64 1.77
CA CYS A 7 -4.36 -3.04 3.16
C CYS A 7 -4.74 -1.86 4.08
N LYS A 8 -5.65 -2.07 5.03
CA LYS A 8 -6.05 -1.02 6.00
C LYS A 8 -4.95 -0.66 7.00
N ASN A 9 -4.03 -1.58 7.26
CA ASN A 9 -2.97 -1.39 8.24
C ASN A 9 -1.72 -0.77 7.60
N CYS A 10 -1.15 -1.46 6.61
CA CYS A 10 0.11 -1.08 5.98
C CYS A 10 -0.03 -0.37 4.63
N HIS A 11 -1.26 -0.06 4.20
CA HIS A 11 -1.58 0.70 2.98
C HIS A 11 -1.11 0.09 1.66
N MET A 12 -0.42 -1.05 1.69
CA MET A 12 0.09 -1.75 0.51
C MET A 12 -1.04 -2.15 -0.43
N ILE A 13 -0.84 -1.93 -1.72
CA ILE A 13 -1.74 -2.33 -2.79
C ILE A 13 -1.39 -3.76 -3.22
N THR A 14 -2.41 -4.59 -3.37
CA THR A 14 -2.28 -5.99 -3.78
C THR A 14 -3.51 -6.41 -4.59
N ASP A 15 -3.38 -7.48 -5.35
CA ASP A 15 -4.49 -8.15 -6.04
C ASP A 15 -5.13 -9.26 -5.18
N LYS A 16 -4.61 -9.49 -3.97
CA LYS A 16 -5.11 -10.48 -3.03
C LYS A 16 -6.14 -9.87 -2.05
N PRO A 17 -7.15 -10.65 -1.63
CA PRO A 17 -8.11 -10.21 -0.61
C PRO A 17 -7.46 -10.05 0.77
N GLU A 18 -6.31 -10.68 1.01
CA GLU A 18 -5.55 -10.60 2.25
C GLU A 18 -4.15 -10.03 1.99
N CYS A 19 -3.67 -9.17 2.89
CA CYS A 19 -2.38 -8.53 2.74
C CYS A 19 -1.23 -9.52 2.95
N PRO A 20 -0.30 -9.68 1.99
CA PRO A 20 0.81 -10.63 2.10
C PRO A 20 1.87 -10.26 3.15
N VAL A 21 1.83 -9.03 3.68
CA VAL A 21 2.78 -8.55 4.69
C VAL A 21 2.16 -8.55 6.09
N CYS A 22 0.87 -8.26 6.17
CA CYS A 22 0.19 -7.88 7.40
C CYS A 22 -0.84 -8.95 7.84
N SER A 23 -1.16 -9.92 6.96
CA SER A 23 -2.20 -10.95 7.16
C SER A 23 -3.55 -10.37 7.62
N THR A 24 -3.84 -9.15 7.15
CA THR A 24 -5.10 -8.46 7.43
C THR A 24 -5.95 -8.38 6.16
N PRO A 25 -7.29 -8.36 6.29
CA PRO A 25 -8.19 -8.13 5.16
C PRO A 25 -7.87 -6.81 4.44
N THR A 26 -7.92 -6.86 3.12
CA THR A 26 -7.75 -5.69 2.26
C THR A 26 -9.09 -5.07 1.88
N SER A 27 -9.08 -3.81 1.46
CA SER A 27 -10.28 -3.08 1.07
C SER A 27 -10.21 -2.68 -0.40
N LYS A 28 -11.36 -2.77 -1.09
CA LYS A 28 -11.55 -2.21 -2.44
C LYS A 28 -11.68 -0.69 -2.43
N ARG A 29 -12.04 -0.09 -1.28
CA ARG A 29 -12.28 1.35 -1.14
C ARG A 29 -11.04 2.03 -0.62
N TRP A 30 -10.18 2.45 -1.53
CA TRP A 30 -9.01 3.26 -1.23
C TRP A 30 -8.84 4.39 -2.24
N ARG A 31 -8.02 5.39 -1.90
CA ARG A 31 -7.76 6.57 -2.75
C ARG A 31 -6.30 6.98 -2.66
N GLY A 32 -5.82 7.56 -3.76
CA GLY A 32 -4.43 7.96 -3.93
C GLY A 32 -3.55 6.75 -4.17
N TYR A 33 -2.63 6.87 -5.14
CA TYR A 33 -1.75 5.80 -5.56
C TYR A 33 -0.32 6.31 -5.53
N VAL A 34 0.55 5.62 -4.81
CA VAL A 34 1.96 5.98 -4.65
C VAL A 34 2.80 4.75 -4.93
N VAL A 35 3.81 4.91 -5.79
CA VAL A 35 4.82 3.88 -6.04
C VAL A 35 6.12 4.33 -5.41
N ILE A 36 6.65 3.51 -4.51
CA ILE A 36 7.95 3.73 -3.87
C ILE A 36 8.96 2.78 -4.50
N PHE A 37 9.91 3.32 -5.25
CA PHE A 37 11.03 2.56 -5.82
C PHE A 37 12.18 2.38 -4.84
N ASP A 38 12.60 3.46 -4.18
CA ASP A 38 13.67 3.46 -3.18
C ASP A 38 13.15 4.12 -1.89
N PRO A 39 12.81 3.33 -0.85
CA PRO A 39 12.34 3.86 0.42
C PRO A 39 13.38 4.71 1.16
N VAL A 40 14.68 4.45 0.96
CA VAL A 40 15.76 5.14 1.67
C VAL A 40 15.91 6.55 1.13
N ARG A 41 15.87 6.72 -0.19
CA ARG A 41 16.02 8.04 -0.85
C ARG A 41 14.72 8.82 -0.96
N SER A 42 13.55 8.17 -0.82
CA SER A 42 12.25 8.81 -0.99
C SER A 42 11.80 9.55 0.27
N GLN A 43 11.73 10.87 0.21
CA GLN A 43 11.12 11.70 1.26
C GLN A 43 9.64 11.34 1.49
N ILE A 44 8.93 10.90 0.44
CA ILE A 44 7.54 10.46 0.55
C ILE A 44 7.47 9.16 1.36
N ALA A 45 8.35 8.20 1.08
CA ALA A 45 8.41 6.95 1.83
C ALA A 45 8.70 7.20 3.32
N GLN A 46 9.67 8.09 3.62
CA GLN A 46 10.00 8.48 4.99
C GLN A 46 8.81 9.11 5.71
N LYS A 47 8.10 10.06 5.07
CA LYS A 47 6.88 10.68 5.65
C LYS A 47 5.76 9.67 5.87
N MET A 48 5.64 8.67 5.00
CA MET A 48 4.66 7.59 5.13
C MET A 48 5.14 6.42 6.01
N SER A 49 6.35 6.50 6.59
CA SER A 49 6.98 5.41 7.35
C SER A 49 7.05 4.08 6.56
N ILE A 50 7.21 4.16 5.25
CA ILE A 50 7.34 3.00 4.35
C ILE A 50 8.82 2.60 4.28
N THR A 51 9.10 1.33 4.58
CA THR A 51 10.46 0.77 4.56
C THR A 51 10.69 -0.21 3.40
N LYS A 52 9.64 -0.58 2.66
CA LYS A 52 9.71 -1.55 1.56
C LYS A 52 9.27 -0.91 0.25
N PRO A 53 9.96 -1.20 -0.87
CA PRO A 53 9.52 -0.75 -2.18
C PRO A 53 8.21 -1.43 -2.55
N GLY A 54 7.38 -0.74 -3.32
CA GLY A 54 6.08 -1.25 -3.76
C GLY A 54 5.03 -0.17 -3.97
N GLU A 55 3.81 -0.63 -4.16
CA GLU A 55 2.64 0.21 -4.43
C GLU A 55 1.81 0.38 -3.17
N TYR A 56 1.41 1.61 -2.88
CA TYR A 56 0.71 1.98 -1.65
C TYR A 56 -0.44 2.94 -1.93
N ALA A 57 -1.49 2.83 -1.12
CA ALA A 57 -2.61 3.75 -1.12
C ALA A 57 -2.40 4.86 -0.09
N LEU A 58 -2.85 6.09 -0.38
CA LEU A 58 -2.76 7.19 0.59
C LEU A 58 -3.85 7.10 1.67
N LYS A 59 -5.03 6.57 1.32
CA LYS A 59 -6.17 6.45 2.22
C LYS A 59 -6.96 5.20 1.93
N VAL A 60 -7.21 4.39 2.95
CA VAL A 60 -8.04 3.17 2.87
C VAL A 60 -9.25 3.33 3.78
N ARG A 61 -10.43 2.90 3.31
CA ARG A 61 -11.68 2.83 4.09
C ARG A 61 -12.02 1.39 4.46
#